data_AF-A0A926BW77-F1
#
_entry.id   AF-A0A926BW77-F1
#
_cell.length_a   1.000
_cell.length_b   1.000
_cell.length_c   1.000
_cell.angle_alpha   90.00
_cell.angle_beta   90.00
_cell.angle_gamma   90.00
#
_symmetry.space_group_name_H-M   'P 1'
#
loop_
_entity.id
_entity.type
_entity.pdbx_description
1 polymer ?
#
loop_
_entity_poly.entity_id
_entity_poly.type
_entity_poly.pdbx_seq_one_letter_code
_entity_poly.pdbx_strand_id
1 'polypeptide(L)'
;MIHLYKKYVRLSCHHASYLLAKRGDAPLTVAERWRLAWHLRLCDPCTRFGQQVRLLDKLLTRNLSGGLVRSAPTLRPDRRAAMNDEIKKRLNA
;
A
#
# COMPACT_ATOMS: atom_id res chain seq x y z
N MET A 1 7.39 3.97 25.86
CA MET A 1 6.04 3.35 25.70
C MET A 1 5.58 3.37 24.22
N ILE A 2 6.42 3.01 23.24
CA ILE A 2 6.04 3.00 21.80
C ILE A 2 6.29 1.62 21.13
N HIS A 3 7.13 0.77 21.73
CA HIS A 3 7.54 -0.52 21.14
C HIS A 3 6.59 -1.70 21.42
N LEU A 4 5.63 -1.56 22.34
CA LEU A 4 4.80 -2.68 22.84
C LEU A 4 3.45 -2.89 22.13
N TYR A 5 2.97 -1.93 21.32
CA TYR A 5 1.74 -2.13 20.53
C TYR A 5 1.98 -3.00 19.27
N LYS A 6 3.26 -3.26 18.96
CA LYS A 6 3.79 -4.02 17.81
C LYS A 6 3.24 -5.45 17.69
N LYS A 7 2.63 -6.00 18.74
CA LYS A 7 2.13 -7.38 18.80
C LYS A 7 0.62 -7.52 18.59
N TYR A 8 -0.18 -6.49 18.85
CA TYR A 8 -1.64 -6.65 19.02
C TYR A 8 -2.52 -6.04 17.94
N VAL A 9 -1.95 -5.27 17.01
CA VAL A 9 -2.62 -4.95 15.72
C VAL A 9 -1.93 -5.80 14.66
N ARG A 10 -2.65 -6.78 14.12
CA ARG A 10 -2.17 -7.87 13.24
C ARG A 10 -1.63 -7.41 11.86
N LEU A 11 -1.04 -6.20 11.77
CA LEU A 11 -0.47 -5.57 10.58
C LEU A 11 0.83 -4.85 10.97
N SER A 12 1.97 -5.30 10.44
CA SER A 12 3.26 -4.64 10.62
C SER A 12 3.34 -3.33 9.84
N CYS A 13 4.21 -2.40 10.24
CA CYS A 13 4.41 -1.16 9.49
C CYS A 13 4.86 -1.42 8.04
N HIS A 14 5.63 -2.49 7.81
CA HIS A 14 6.06 -2.94 6.48
C HIS A 14 4.85 -3.38 5.62
N HIS A 15 3.91 -4.10 6.21
CA HIS A 15 2.68 -4.47 5.52
C HIS A 15 1.76 -3.24 5.33
N ALA A 16 1.70 -2.33 6.31
CA ALA A 16 0.92 -1.10 6.20
C ALA A 16 1.43 -0.20 5.07
N SER A 17 2.76 0.01 4.95
CA SER A 17 3.35 0.78 3.85
C SER A 17 3.10 0.11 2.50
N TYR A 18 3.17 -1.22 2.42
CA TYR A 18 2.77 -1.96 1.23
C TYR A 18 1.30 -1.71 0.84
N LEU A 19 0.35 -1.81 1.77
CA LEU A 19 -1.07 -1.56 1.47
C LEU A 19 -1.33 -0.10 1.07
N LEU A 20 -0.57 0.85 1.62
CA LEU A 20 -0.62 2.27 1.25
C LEU A 20 -0.10 2.53 -0.17
N ALA A 21 0.90 1.79 -0.64
CA ALA A 21 1.34 1.84 -2.03
C ALA A 21 0.34 1.13 -2.94
N LYS A 22 -0.04 -0.12 -2.57
CA LYS A 22 -0.97 -0.96 -3.34
C LYS A 22 -2.29 -0.26 -3.67
N ARG A 23 -2.86 0.54 -2.75
CA ARG A 23 -4.13 1.27 -3.00
C ARG A 23 -4.05 2.29 -4.15
N GLY A 24 -2.86 2.74 -4.54
CA GLY A 24 -2.66 3.62 -5.71
C GLY A 24 -2.71 2.85 -7.03
N ASP A 25 -2.21 1.60 -7.03
CA ASP A 25 -2.10 0.77 -8.24
C ASP A 25 -3.29 -0.20 -8.42
N ALA A 26 -3.95 -0.57 -7.33
CA ALA A 26 -4.99 -1.60 -7.29
C ALA A 26 -5.96 -1.42 -6.11
N PRO A 27 -7.23 -1.85 -6.25
CA PRO A 27 -8.15 -1.84 -5.12
C PRO A 27 -7.67 -2.78 -4.01
N LEU A 28 -7.73 -2.29 -2.77
CA LEU A 28 -7.58 -3.11 -1.57
C LEU A 28 -8.85 -3.94 -1.36
N THR A 29 -8.66 -5.19 -0.91
CA THR A 29 -9.76 -6.03 -0.40
C THR A 29 -10.38 -5.39 0.84
N VAL A 30 -11.62 -5.76 1.16
CA VAL A 30 -12.34 -5.24 2.33
C VAL A 30 -11.54 -5.49 3.63
N ALA A 31 -10.98 -6.68 3.80
CA ALA A 31 -10.15 -7.02 4.95
C ALA A 31 -8.87 -6.17 5.03
N GLU A 32 -8.19 -5.95 3.91
CA GLU A 32 -7.00 -5.08 3.84
C GLU A 32 -7.34 -3.64 4.22
N ARG A 33 -8.47 -3.10 3.73
CA ARG A 33 -8.93 -1.75 4.09
C ARG A 33 -9.16 -1.60 5.58
N TRP A 34 -9.88 -2.54 6.20
CA TRP A 34 -10.18 -2.49 7.64
C TRP A 34 -8.93 -2.58 8.50
N ARG A 35 -8.01 -3.52 8.19
CA ARG A 35 -6.74 -3.67 8.92
C ARG A 35 -5.87 -2.42 8.79
N LEU A 36 -5.76 -1.87 7.58
CA LEU A 36 -5.00 -0.65 7.34
C LEU A 36 -5.62 0.55 8.07
N ALA A 37 -6.95 0.71 8.00
CA ALA A 37 -7.65 1.80 8.69
C ALA A 37 -7.41 1.76 10.20
N TRP A 38 -7.43 0.58 10.82
CA TRP A 38 -7.10 0.41 12.22
C TRP A 38 -5.64 0.77 12.53
N HIS A 39 -4.69 0.31 11.72
CA HIS A 39 -3.27 0.60 11.91
C HIS A 39 -2.98 2.11 11.82
N LEU A 40 -3.59 2.82 10.86
CA LEU A 40 -3.39 4.27 10.68
C LEU A 40 -3.93 5.10 11.84
N ARG A 41 -4.93 4.62 12.60
CA ARG A 41 -5.40 5.30 13.81
C ARG A 41 -4.39 5.27 14.97
N LEU A 42 -3.41 4.36 14.90
CA LEU A 42 -2.51 4.05 16.01
C LEU A 42 -1.03 4.31 15.66
N CYS A 43 -0.71 4.47 14.37
CA CYS A 43 0.65 4.60 13.87
C CYS A 43 0.84 5.90 13.08
N ASP A 44 1.34 6.94 13.76
CA ASP A 44 1.64 8.23 13.12
C ASP A 44 2.62 8.14 11.95
N PRO A 45 3.71 7.34 12.01
CA PRO A 45 4.62 7.20 10.87
C PRO A 45 3.91 6.70 9.61
N CYS A 46 3.04 5.70 9.74
CA CYS A 46 2.29 5.16 8.60
C CYS A 46 1.23 6.14 8.09
N THR A 47 0.65 6.97 8.97
CA THR A 47 -0.26 8.06 8.57
C THR A 47 0.45 9.12 7.75
N ARG A 48 1.65 9.55 8.17
CA ARG A 48 2.49 10.50 7.42
C ARG A 48 2.93 9.93 6.08
N PHE A 49 3.41 8.68 6.05
CA PHE A 49 3.76 7.99 4.81
C PHE A 49 2.56 7.93 3.85
N GLY A 50 1.37 7.61 4.35
CA GLY A 50 0.16 7.60 3.53
C GLY A 50 -0.20 8.97 2.95
N GLN A 51 0.12 10.08 3.64
CA GLN A 51 -0.03 11.43 3.09
C GLN A 51 1.00 11.69 1.98
N GLN A 52 2.26 11.28 2.16
CA GLN A 52 3.32 11.40 1.15
C GLN A 52 2.97 10.65 -0.14
N VAL A 53 2.48 9.41 -0.03
CA VAL A 53 2.05 8.61 -1.20
C VAL A 53 0.92 9.31 -1.96
N ARG A 54 -0.09 9.84 -1.24
CA ARG A 54 -1.18 10.60 -1.87
C ARG A 54 -0.71 11.89 -2.53
N LEU A 55 0.29 12.55 -1.95
CA LEU A 55 0.88 13.74 -2.54
C LEU A 55 1.60 13.37 -3.85
N LEU A 56 2.40 12.31 -3.83
CA LEU A 56 3.09 11.83 -5.02
C LEU A 56 2.11 11.46 -6.14
N ASP A 57 1.04 10.73 -5.83
CA ASP A 57 -0.01 10.37 -6.77
C ASP A 57 -0.68 11.59 -7.40
N LYS A 58 -1.02 12.61 -6.60
CA LYS A 58 -1.55 13.89 -7.10
C LYS A 58 -0.57 14.63 -8.00
N LEU A 59 0.72 14.66 -7.65
CA LEU A 59 1.75 15.31 -8.46
C LEU A 59 1.96 14.57 -9.77
N LEU A 60 1.98 13.25 -9.75
CA LEU A 60 2.11 12.44 -10.97
C LEU A 60 0.89 12.63 -11.87
N THR A 61 -0.31 12.42 -11.35
CA THR A 61 -1.55 12.58 -12.14
C THR A 61 -1.73 13.99 -12.71
N ARG A 62 -1.37 15.04 -11.95
CA ARG A 62 -1.45 16.44 -12.41
C ARG A 62 -0.39 16.83 -13.45
N ASN A 63 0.79 16.23 -13.41
CA ASN A 63 1.84 16.51 -14.41
C ASN A 63 1.73 15.60 -15.64
N LEU A 64 1.15 14.42 -15.50
CA LEU A 64 0.99 13.43 -16.57
C LEU A 64 -0.18 13.72 -17.52
N SER A 65 -1.08 14.66 -17.18
CA SER A 65 -2.05 15.24 -18.12
C SER A 65 -1.40 15.94 -19.33
N GLY A 66 -0.07 16.06 -19.37
CA GLY A 66 0.75 16.49 -20.51
C GLY A 66 1.29 15.39 -21.43
N GLY A 67 0.88 14.12 -21.30
CA GLY A 67 1.01 13.15 -22.41
C GLY A 67 2.09 12.05 -22.31
N LEU A 68 2.41 11.50 -21.13
CA LEU A 68 3.39 10.39 -21.02
C LEU A 68 2.95 9.13 -20.24
N VAL A 69 1.67 8.96 -19.87
CA VAL A 69 1.21 7.63 -19.43
C VAL A 69 0.91 6.78 -20.66
N ARG A 70 1.97 6.34 -21.32
CA ARG A 70 1.91 5.24 -22.27
C ARG A 70 1.41 4.04 -21.48
N SER A 71 0.22 3.53 -21.81
CA SER A 71 -0.44 2.39 -21.18
C SER A 71 0.60 1.32 -20.82
N ALA A 72 0.99 1.26 -19.54
CA ALA A 72 1.92 0.25 -19.09
C ALA A 72 1.28 -1.10 -19.42
N PRO A 73 1.95 -2.00 -20.17
CA PRO A 73 1.36 -3.26 -20.56
C PRO A 73 0.89 -3.98 -19.30
N THR A 74 -0.42 -4.23 -19.23
CA THR A 74 -1.03 -4.90 -18.09
C THR A 74 -0.39 -6.27 -17.96
N LEU A 75 0.30 -6.52 -16.83
CA LEU A 75 0.85 -7.84 -16.52
C LEU A 75 -0.24 -8.90 -16.72
N ARG A 76 0.11 -9.99 -17.41
CA ARG A 76 -0.78 -11.14 -17.53
C ARG A 76 -1.26 -11.56 -16.13
N PRO A 77 -2.54 -11.90 -15.95
CA PRO A 77 -3.16 -12.08 -14.64
C PRO A 77 -2.49 -13.16 -13.78
N ASP A 78 -1.96 -14.21 -14.41
CA ASP A 78 -1.18 -15.29 -13.79
C ASP A 78 0.13 -14.78 -13.16
N ARG A 79 0.89 -13.94 -13.87
CA ARG A 79 2.14 -13.34 -13.39
C ARG A 79 1.89 -12.37 -12.24
N ARG A 80 0.79 -11.62 -12.31
CA ARG A 80 0.37 -10.70 -11.25
C ARG A 80 -0.04 -11.45 -9.99
N ALA A 81 -0.75 -12.58 -10.12
CA ALA A 81 -1.11 -13.43 -8.98
C ALA A 81 0.13 -14.02 -8.31
N ALA A 82 1.07 -14.58 -9.08
CA ALA A 82 2.32 -15.12 -8.56
C ALA A 82 3.14 -14.06 -7.80
N MET A 83 3.26 -12.85 -8.36
CA MET A 83 3.95 -11.74 -7.69
C MET A 83 3.26 -11.33 -6.38
N ASN A 84 1.93 -11.26 -6.36
CA ASN A 84 1.18 -10.94 -5.15
C ASN A 84 1.33 -12.00 -4.05
N ASP A 85 1.41 -13.27 -4.41
CA ASP A 85 1.58 -14.36 -3.45
C ASP A 85 2.99 -14.37 -2.86
N GLU A 86 4.02 -14.07 -3.67
CA GLU A 86 5.38 -13.89 -3.18
C GLU A 86 5.48 -12.69 -2.22
N ILE A 87 4.85 -11.56 -2.56
CA ILE A 87 4.79 -10.39 -1.67
C ILE A 87 4.11 -10.76 -0.35
N LYS A 88 2.98 -11.47 -0.38
CA LYS A 88 2.30 -11.92 0.84
C LYS A 88 3.20 -12.81 1.71
N LYS A 89 4.00 -13.70 1.12
CA LYS A 89 4.96 -14.52 1.87
C LYS A 89 5.97 -13.64 2.60
N ARG A 90 6.57 -12.67 1.92
CA ARG A 90 7.55 -11.73 2.52
C ARG A 90 6.97 -10.80 3.57
N LEU A 91 5.67 -10.54 3.52
CA LEU A 91 4.97 -9.72 4.51
C LEU A 91 4.59 -10.48 5.78
N ASN A 92 4.54 -11.81 5.71
CA ASN A 92 4.16 -12.70 6.83
C ASN A 92 5.34 -13.51 7.40
N ALA A 93 6.51 -13.45 6.76
CA ALA A 93 7.78 -13.95 7.28
C ALA A 93 8.36 -12.98 8.33
#